data_AF-A0A5S5AVR4-F1
#
_entry.id   AF-A0A5S5AVR4-F1
#
_cell.length_a   1.000
_cell.length_b   1.000
_cell.length_c   1.000
_cell.angle_alpha   90.00
_cell.angle_beta   90.00
_cell.angle_gamma   90.00
#
_symmetry.space_group_name_H-M   'P 1'
#
loop_
_entity.id
_entity.type
_entity.pdbx_description
1 polymer ?
#
loop_
_entity_poly.entity_id
_entity_poly.type
_entity_poly.pdbx_seq_one_letter_code
_entity_poly.pdbx_strand_id
1 'polypeptide(L)'
;MCFTLAIIRYAGCIKLAWHEVGFFLCGIPVGWVLCRILRHPPDTGAFRREQTAILEEGSTGPVQTSAPETYPETETSLQNSGVPELSQLLDIIELQIGSLVSESEKVFSSILYGIGQLQERVRQSLTNAQELGRKIYSFDSGDNGGLVGRIIKELMAFSNETDTVFQQVVNKLTVSRDNCRSIAEKVEKELHDFIEEVSDIAYKTKILALNASILAAHAGQYGKGFEVVAREVRRLADMAYKATMKVNCIAEDIASSVKELSAELQDYLDEIEGEKQQIDNTIKKTSQDISNAAQEVEGLISNLLSEIEGFFQDIDGTIVAGQFQDIAGQRLQHILEVLREFGNILRMDQEAFKVLSRGKLKKTIASMVDKYTTYIERQNHYAALGMKHEESLGDNVEIF
;
A
#
# COMPACT_ATOMS: atom_id res chain seq x y z
N MET A 1 13.17 -6.76 -6.68
CA MET A 1 12.28 -7.45 -5.73
C MET A 1 12.52 -8.97 -5.60
N CYS A 2 13.13 -9.64 -6.59
CA CYS A 2 13.40 -11.10 -6.49
C CYS A 2 14.54 -11.49 -5.53
N PHE A 3 15.52 -10.61 -5.27
CA PHE A 3 16.66 -10.91 -4.40
C PHE A 3 16.31 -10.92 -2.90
N THR A 4 15.36 -10.10 -2.47
CA THR A 4 14.90 -10.02 -1.07
C THR A 4 14.00 -11.20 -0.67
N LEU A 5 13.18 -11.70 -1.59
CA LEU A 5 12.35 -12.89 -1.38
C LEU A 5 13.18 -14.19 -1.27
N ALA A 6 14.30 -14.29 -1.99
CA ALA A 6 15.21 -15.43 -1.89
C ALA A 6 15.92 -15.51 -0.53
N ILE A 7 16.31 -14.35 0.04
CA ILE A 7 17.01 -14.28 1.33
C ILE A 7 16.08 -14.63 2.51
N ILE A 8 14.81 -14.22 2.45
CA ILE A 8 13.81 -14.54 3.48
C ILE A 8 13.45 -16.04 3.46
N ARG A 9 13.35 -16.63 2.26
CA ARG A 9 13.08 -18.07 2.10
C ARG A 9 14.25 -18.94 2.57
N TYR A 10 15.49 -18.49 2.39
CA TYR A 10 16.70 -19.18 2.88
C TYR A 10 16.86 -19.07 4.42
N ALA A 11 16.48 -17.94 5.01
CA ALA A 11 16.54 -17.74 6.47
C ALA A 11 15.51 -18.58 7.24
N GLY A 12 14.34 -18.84 6.65
CA GLY A 12 13.29 -19.70 7.24
C GLY A 12 13.67 -21.18 7.29
N CYS A 13 14.26 -21.71 6.22
CA CYS A 13 14.72 -23.11 6.18
C CYS A 13 15.89 -23.39 7.14
N ILE A 14 16.78 -22.42 7.36
CA ILE A 14 17.88 -22.56 8.33
C ILE A 14 17.34 -22.57 9.76
N LYS A 15 16.34 -21.74 10.11
CA LYS A 15 15.74 -21.76 11.46
C LYS A 15 14.97 -23.05 11.78
N LEU A 16 14.28 -23.66 10.81
CA LEU A 16 13.65 -24.98 11.02
C LEU A 16 14.69 -26.09 11.20
N ALA A 17 15.78 -26.06 10.44
CA ALA A 17 16.86 -27.06 10.56
C ALA A 17 17.56 -27.00 11.93
N TRP A 18 17.72 -25.82 12.54
CA TRP A 18 18.30 -25.69 13.88
C TRP A 18 17.35 -26.16 15.00
N HIS A 19 16.04 -26.08 14.80
CA HIS A 19 15.05 -26.53 15.79
C HIS A 19 14.93 -28.07 15.84
N GLU A 20 15.01 -28.73 14.69
CA GLU A 20 15.05 -30.19 14.57
C GLU A 20 16.36 -30.79 15.13
N VAL A 21 17.50 -30.14 14.87
CA VAL A 21 18.82 -30.56 15.40
C VAL A 21 18.90 -30.38 16.93
N GLY A 22 18.25 -29.35 17.49
CA GLY A 22 18.15 -29.14 18.93
C GLY A 22 17.36 -30.24 19.66
N PHE A 23 16.31 -30.77 19.02
CA PHE A 23 15.49 -31.85 19.58
C PHE A 23 16.24 -33.21 19.58
N PHE A 24 17.02 -33.47 18.53
CA PHE A 24 17.85 -34.68 18.44
C PHE A 24 19.04 -34.69 19.41
N LEU A 25 19.64 -33.52 19.70
CA LEU A 25 20.79 -33.42 20.61
C LEU A 25 20.44 -33.65 22.09
N CYS A 26 19.19 -33.42 22.50
CA CYS A 26 18.75 -33.66 23.88
C CYS A 26 18.25 -35.09 24.14
N GLY A 27 17.81 -35.83 23.11
CA GLY A 27 17.32 -37.21 23.26
C GLY A 27 18.43 -38.27 23.41
N ILE A 28 19.58 -38.04 22.77
CA ILE A 28 20.72 -38.98 22.78
C ILE A 28 21.35 -39.16 24.19
N PRO A 29 21.56 -38.10 24.99
CA PRO A 29 22.08 -38.24 26.36
C PRO A 29 21.13 -39.00 27.28
N VAL A 30 19.82 -38.74 27.18
CA VAL A 30 18.80 -39.37 28.05
C VAL A 30 18.66 -40.86 27.73
N GLY A 31 18.64 -41.23 26.44
CA GLY A 31 18.65 -42.62 26.00
C GLY A 31 19.95 -43.37 26.36
N TRP A 32 21.10 -42.69 26.27
CA TRP A 32 22.39 -43.25 26.66
C TRP A 32 22.50 -43.48 28.18
N VAL A 33 22.02 -42.53 29.00
CA VAL A 33 21.99 -42.67 30.46
C VAL A 33 21.04 -43.79 30.89
N LEU A 34 19.83 -43.87 30.33
CA LEU A 34 18.89 -44.97 30.60
C LEU A 34 19.45 -46.33 30.17
N CYS A 35 20.10 -46.42 28.99
CA CYS A 35 20.75 -47.66 28.55
C CYS A 35 21.97 -48.02 29.39
N ARG A 36 22.75 -47.05 29.88
CA ARG A 36 23.94 -47.28 30.70
C ARG A 36 23.58 -47.79 32.10
N ILE A 37 22.52 -47.26 32.71
CA ILE A 37 22.01 -47.69 34.02
C ILE A 37 21.42 -49.10 33.95
N LEU A 38 20.81 -49.49 32.81
CA LEU A 38 20.25 -50.83 32.62
C LEU A 38 21.29 -51.91 32.25
N ARG A 39 22.49 -51.54 31.80
CA ARG A 39 23.49 -52.49 31.25
C ARG A 39 24.72 -52.73 32.14
N HIS A 40 25.01 -51.85 33.11
CA HIS A 40 26.07 -52.03 34.11
C HIS A 40 25.58 -51.58 35.50
N PRO A 41 25.21 -52.50 36.40
CA PRO A 41 25.05 -52.14 37.81
C PRO A 41 26.44 -51.79 38.39
N PRO A 42 26.56 -50.78 39.27
CA PRO A 42 27.85 -50.37 39.82
C PRO A 42 28.45 -51.46 40.72
N ASP A 43 29.73 -51.77 40.47
CA ASP A 43 30.52 -52.78 41.15
C ASP A 43 30.85 -52.30 42.59
N THR A 44 30.24 -52.91 43.61
CA THR A 44 30.40 -52.59 45.04
C THR A 44 31.70 -53.13 45.65
N GLY A 45 32.74 -53.31 44.82
CA GLY A 45 34.06 -53.84 45.22
C GLY A 45 35.14 -52.80 45.50
N ALA A 46 34.96 -51.53 45.10
CA ALA A 46 36.03 -50.53 45.15
C ALA A 46 36.15 -49.77 46.49
N PHE A 47 35.12 -49.78 47.34
CA PHE A 47 35.12 -49.04 48.61
C PHE A 47 35.78 -49.79 49.80
N ARG A 48 36.15 -51.07 49.62
CA ARG A 48 36.76 -51.89 50.69
C ARG A 48 38.30 -51.85 50.71
N ARG A 49 38.95 -51.16 49.76
CA ARG A 49 40.42 -51.03 49.69
C ARG A 49 40.98 -49.78 50.38
N GLU A 50 40.11 -48.85 50.82
CA GLU A 50 40.56 -47.56 51.37
C GLU A 50 40.42 -47.46 52.91
N GLN A 51 39.81 -48.44 53.58
CA GLN A 51 39.76 -48.51 55.05
C GLN A 51 40.72 -49.55 55.69
N THR A 52 41.37 -50.39 54.89
CA THR A 52 42.40 -51.33 55.39
C THR A 52 43.82 -50.77 55.35
N ALA A 53 44.01 -49.50 54.96
CA ALA A 53 45.31 -48.84 54.91
C ALA A 53 45.60 -47.91 56.11
N ILE A 54 44.79 -47.93 57.19
CA ILE A 54 44.99 -47.06 58.38
C ILE A 54 45.23 -47.88 59.67
N LEU A 55 45.40 -49.20 59.60
CA LEU A 55 45.75 -50.02 60.78
C LEU A 55 46.91 -50.99 60.51
N GLU A 56 47.97 -50.51 59.85
CA GLU A 56 49.31 -51.11 59.94
C GLU A 56 50.32 -50.06 60.40
N GLU A 57 50.31 -49.75 61.69
CA GLU A 57 51.51 -49.35 62.42
C GLU A 57 51.43 -49.91 63.85
N GLY A 58 52.26 -50.93 64.12
CA GLY A 58 52.67 -51.27 65.49
C GLY A 58 52.35 -52.68 66.00
N SER A 59 53.42 -53.48 66.08
CA SER A 59 53.74 -54.34 67.25
C SER A 59 53.29 -55.82 67.27
N THR A 60 54.16 -56.68 66.70
CA THR A 60 54.76 -57.90 67.27
C THR A 60 53.93 -58.97 68.02
N GLY A 61 53.91 -60.21 67.50
CA GLY A 61 53.69 -61.45 68.28
C GLY A 61 53.10 -62.61 67.45
N PRO A 62 53.53 -63.89 67.61
CA PRO A 62 53.17 -64.96 66.68
C PRO A 62 51.81 -65.62 66.96
N VAL A 63 51.18 -66.00 65.86
CA VAL A 63 50.04 -66.92 65.63
C VAL A 63 49.60 -67.79 66.81
N GLN A 64 48.30 -67.71 67.15
CA GLN A 64 47.53 -68.86 67.63
C GLN A 64 46.21 -68.98 66.86
N THR A 65 46.04 -70.16 66.29
CA THR A 65 44.85 -70.70 65.65
C THR A 65 43.75 -71.01 66.66
N SER A 66 42.54 -70.50 66.41
CA SER A 66 41.29 -71.15 66.85
C SER A 66 40.12 -70.57 66.06
N ALA A 67 39.56 -71.35 65.13
CA ALA A 67 38.14 -71.25 64.79
C ALA A 67 37.34 -71.66 66.05
N PRO A 68 36.18 -71.05 66.35
CA PRO A 68 34.99 -71.38 65.57
C PRO A 68 33.94 -70.26 65.42
N GLU A 69 32.98 -70.56 64.56
CA GLU A 69 31.55 -70.21 64.64
C GLU A 69 31.01 -68.88 64.07
N THR A 70 30.00 -69.08 63.21
CA THR A 70 28.93 -68.17 62.79
C THR A 70 29.27 -67.06 61.81
N TYR A 71 29.16 -67.36 60.50
CA TYR A 71 28.78 -66.36 59.50
C TYR A 71 27.27 -66.53 59.21
N PRO A 72 26.43 -65.54 59.51
CA PRO A 72 25.07 -65.51 58.97
C PRO A 72 25.14 -65.22 57.47
N GLU A 73 24.28 -65.90 56.71
CA GLU A 73 24.01 -65.61 55.30
C GLU A 73 23.62 -64.14 55.14
N THR A 74 24.55 -63.30 54.67
CA THR A 74 24.19 -62.01 54.10
C THR A 74 23.66 -62.25 52.69
N GLU A 75 22.35 -62.50 52.59
CA GLU A 75 21.57 -62.00 51.46
C GLU A 75 21.91 -60.52 51.31
N THR A 76 22.75 -60.21 50.32
CA THR A 76 23.15 -58.84 50.05
C THR A 76 21.95 -58.19 49.37
N SER A 77 21.16 -57.50 50.18
CA SER A 77 20.15 -56.56 49.74
C SER A 77 20.81 -55.52 48.83
N LEU A 78 20.60 -55.64 47.52
CA LEU A 78 20.74 -54.51 46.61
C LEU A 78 19.74 -53.45 47.08
N GLN A 79 20.22 -52.51 47.89
CA GLN A 79 19.49 -51.34 48.32
C GLN A 79 19.29 -50.42 47.12
N ASN A 80 18.02 -50.28 46.75
CA ASN A 80 17.47 -49.41 45.72
C ASN A 80 17.79 -47.93 45.99
N SER A 81 18.80 -47.34 45.33
CA SER A 81 19.16 -45.92 45.48
C SER A 81 18.87 -45.06 44.24
N GLY A 82 17.95 -45.47 43.35
CA GLY A 82 17.66 -44.74 42.10
C GLY A 82 16.20 -44.37 41.87
N VAL A 83 15.28 -44.85 42.71
CA VAL A 83 13.83 -44.58 42.58
C VAL A 83 13.48 -43.13 42.93
N PRO A 84 14.04 -42.52 44.00
CA PRO A 84 13.83 -41.10 44.29
C PRO A 84 14.34 -40.17 43.18
N GLU A 85 15.53 -40.44 42.63
CA GLU A 85 16.15 -39.69 41.55
C GLU A 85 15.34 -39.80 40.24
N LEU A 86 14.79 -40.98 39.95
CA LEU A 86 13.90 -41.20 38.81
C LEU A 86 12.55 -40.46 38.98
N SER A 87 11.99 -40.44 40.20
CA SER A 87 10.79 -39.64 40.50
C SER A 87 11.06 -38.15 40.31
N GLN A 88 12.19 -37.64 40.79
CA GLN A 88 12.58 -36.23 40.62
C GLN A 88 12.78 -35.88 39.13
N LEU A 89 13.40 -36.76 38.35
CA LEU A 89 13.55 -36.58 36.91
C LEU A 89 12.19 -36.51 36.19
N LEU A 90 11.24 -37.38 36.56
CA LEU A 90 9.89 -37.35 35.99
C LEU A 90 9.13 -36.07 36.35
N ASP A 91 9.27 -35.59 37.60
CA ASP A 91 8.68 -34.31 38.03
C ASP A 91 9.24 -33.14 37.22
N ILE A 92 10.55 -33.13 36.96
CA ILE A 92 11.19 -32.10 36.12
C ILE A 92 10.66 -32.16 34.69
N ILE A 93 10.55 -33.36 34.10
CA ILE A 93 10.03 -33.53 32.74
C ILE A 93 8.55 -33.14 32.66
N GLU A 94 7.75 -33.49 33.66
CA GLU A 94 6.34 -33.10 33.73
C GLU A 94 6.19 -31.58 33.78
N LEU A 95 6.95 -30.91 34.65
CA LEU A 95 6.94 -29.45 34.76
C LEU A 95 7.42 -28.78 33.47
N GLN A 96 8.46 -29.31 32.82
CA GLN A 96 8.98 -28.79 31.56
C GLN A 96 7.97 -28.95 30.42
N ILE A 97 7.39 -30.14 30.22
CA ILE A 97 6.38 -30.37 29.19
C ILE A 97 5.12 -29.54 29.47
N GLY A 98 4.69 -29.44 30.73
CA GLY A 98 3.54 -28.62 31.13
C GLY A 98 3.77 -27.13 30.85
N SER A 99 4.97 -26.62 31.14
CA SER A 99 5.34 -25.25 30.80
C SER A 99 5.37 -25.00 29.29
N LEU A 100 5.90 -25.95 28.51
CA LEU A 100 5.97 -25.87 27.04
C LEU A 100 4.59 -25.88 26.40
N VAL A 101 3.66 -26.73 26.89
CA VAL A 101 2.26 -26.75 26.42
C VAL A 101 1.59 -25.41 26.71
N SER A 102 1.71 -24.91 27.95
CA SER A 102 1.09 -23.64 28.33
C SER A 102 1.66 -22.45 27.53
N GLU A 103 2.96 -22.44 27.26
CA GLU A 103 3.59 -21.39 26.45
C GLU A 103 3.17 -21.49 24.97
N SER A 104 3.11 -22.70 24.42
CA SER A 104 2.61 -22.97 23.06
C SER A 104 1.16 -22.52 22.87
N GLU A 105 0.27 -22.87 23.80
CA GLU A 105 -1.15 -22.45 23.77
C GLU A 105 -1.30 -20.93 23.79
N LYS A 106 -0.51 -20.23 24.61
CA LYS A 106 -0.53 -18.75 24.68
C LYS A 106 -0.09 -18.10 23.37
N VAL A 107 1.01 -18.60 22.78
CA VAL A 107 1.50 -18.11 21.48
C VAL A 107 0.45 -18.36 20.40
N PHE A 108 -0.17 -19.54 20.39
CA PHE A 108 -1.18 -19.89 19.40
C PHE A 108 -2.44 -19.05 19.51
N SER A 109 -2.95 -18.86 20.73
CA SER A 109 -4.09 -17.99 21.01
C SER A 109 -3.84 -16.56 20.50
N SER A 110 -2.61 -16.06 20.68
CA SER A 110 -2.20 -14.75 20.17
C SER A 110 -2.15 -14.71 18.64
N ILE A 111 -1.72 -15.79 17.97
CA ILE A 111 -1.71 -15.92 16.51
C ILE A 111 -3.15 -15.92 15.96
N LEU A 112 -4.03 -16.75 16.51
CA LEU A 112 -5.44 -16.82 16.07
C LEU A 112 -6.15 -15.48 16.26
N TYR A 113 -5.90 -14.82 17.39
CA TYR A 113 -6.42 -13.47 17.62
C TYR A 113 -5.90 -12.48 16.57
N GLY A 114 -4.61 -12.52 16.25
CA GLY A 114 -3.99 -11.71 15.19
C GLY A 114 -4.59 -11.97 13.80
N ILE A 115 -4.85 -13.24 13.47
CA ILE A 115 -5.48 -13.65 12.20
C ILE A 115 -6.92 -13.11 12.12
N GLY A 116 -7.71 -13.20 13.19
CA GLY A 116 -9.06 -12.64 13.21
C GLY A 116 -9.07 -11.13 12.98
N GLN A 117 -8.11 -10.40 13.59
CA GLN A 117 -7.94 -8.97 13.31
C GLN A 117 -7.51 -8.70 11.87
N LEU A 118 -6.61 -9.51 11.32
CA LEU A 118 -6.14 -9.38 9.94
C LEU A 118 -7.29 -9.60 8.95
N GLN A 119 -8.11 -10.63 9.17
CA GLN A 119 -9.28 -10.94 8.35
C GLN A 119 -10.26 -9.76 8.28
N GLU A 120 -10.55 -9.12 9.41
CA GLU A 120 -11.44 -7.95 9.42
C GLU A 120 -10.82 -6.76 8.68
N ARG A 121 -9.52 -6.52 8.82
CA ARG A 121 -8.81 -5.46 8.06
C ARG A 121 -8.83 -5.73 6.56
N VAL A 122 -8.61 -6.98 6.14
CA VAL A 122 -8.65 -7.38 4.72
C VAL A 122 -10.06 -7.19 4.15
N ARG A 123 -11.10 -7.58 4.90
CA ARG A 123 -12.51 -7.38 4.53
C ARG A 123 -12.87 -5.89 4.38
N GLN A 124 -12.38 -5.04 5.27
CA GLN A 124 -12.56 -3.60 5.16
C GLN A 124 -11.84 -3.03 3.94
N SER A 125 -10.61 -3.48 3.67
CA SER A 125 -9.83 -3.09 2.50
C SER A 125 -10.54 -3.45 1.19
N LEU A 126 -11.17 -4.64 1.13
CA LEU A 126 -11.99 -5.09 0.01
C LEU A 126 -13.16 -4.13 -0.25
N THR A 127 -13.91 -3.79 0.81
CA THR A 127 -15.04 -2.87 0.72
C THR A 127 -14.60 -1.50 0.22
N ASN A 128 -13.50 -0.98 0.74
CA ASN A 128 -12.95 0.32 0.34
C ASN A 128 -12.48 0.32 -1.13
N ALA A 129 -11.82 -0.75 -1.58
CA ALA A 129 -11.36 -0.88 -2.96
C ALA A 129 -12.53 -0.92 -3.95
N GLN A 130 -13.59 -1.66 -3.63
CA GLN A 130 -14.82 -1.72 -4.44
C GLN A 130 -15.54 -0.37 -4.47
N GLU A 131 -15.65 0.31 -3.33
CA GLU A 131 -16.27 1.63 -3.27
C GLU A 131 -15.47 2.67 -4.08
N LEU A 132 -14.14 2.63 -4.01
CA LEU A 132 -13.25 3.49 -4.79
C LEU A 132 -13.46 3.25 -6.29
N GLY A 133 -13.45 2.00 -6.74
CA GLY A 133 -13.69 1.65 -8.16
C GLY A 133 -15.04 2.16 -8.64
N ARG A 134 -16.09 1.97 -7.82
CA ARG A 134 -17.41 2.51 -8.11
C ARG A 134 -17.41 4.04 -8.18
N LYS A 135 -16.77 4.77 -7.26
CA LYS A 135 -16.75 6.25 -7.29
C LYS A 135 -16.03 6.82 -8.51
N ILE A 136 -14.98 6.16 -8.98
CA ILE A 136 -14.20 6.62 -10.13
C ILE A 136 -15.01 6.43 -11.42
N TYR A 137 -15.59 5.24 -11.61
CA TYR A 137 -16.18 4.83 -12.89
C TYR A 137 -17.70 4.70 -12.90
N SER A 138 -18.43 4.91 -11.79
CA SER A 138 -19.86 4.56 -11.66
C SER A 138 -20.60 4.83 -12.96
N PHE A 139 -20.85 3.73 -13.68
CA PHE A 139 -21.55 3.67 -14.96
C PHE A 139 -23.05 3.89 -14.76
N ASP A 140 -23.45 4.47 -13.63
CA ASP A 140 -24.86 4.66 -13.35
C ASP A 140 -25.39 5.67 -14.36
N SER A 141 -26.21 5.17 -15.26
CA SER A 141 -26.91 5.86 -16.35
C SER A 141 -27.86 6.97 -15.89
N GLY A 142 -27.82 7.34 -14.61
CA GLY A 142 -28.35 8.59 -14.09
C GLY A 142 -27.34 9.73 -14.27
N ASP A 143 -27.83 10.98 -14.30
CA ASP A 143 -27.13 12.24 -14.62
C ASP A 143 -25.82 12.55 -13.82
N ASN A 144 -25.39 11.65 -12.94
CA ASN A 144 -24.17 11.66 -12.14
C ASN A 144 -23.21 10.53 -12.54
N GLY A 145 -22.65 10.59 -13.75
CA GLY A 145 -21.52 9.71 -14.12
C GLY A 145 -20.43 9.71 -13.04
N GLY A 146 -19.57 8.68 -13.01
CA GLY A 146 -18.44 8.61 -12.09
C GLY A 146 -17.61 9.92 -12.02
N LEU A 147 -16.75 10.05 -11.01
CA LEU A 147 -15.96 11.28 -10.78
C LEU A 147 -15.32 11.81 -12.08
N VAL A 148 -14.77 10.91 -12.88
CA VAL A 148 -14.16 11.22 -14.19
C VAL A 148 -15.17 11.79 -15.17
N GLY A 149 -16.34 11.18 -15.29
CA GLY A 149 -17.42 11.65 -16.16
C GLY A 149 -17.93 13.04 -15.77
N ARG A 150 -18.04 13.34 -14.46
CA ARG A 150 -18.43 14.69 -14.00
C ARG A 150 -17.37 15.73 -14.33
N ILE A 151 -16.10 15.45 -14.06
CA ILE A 151 -15.01 16.39 -14.36
C ILE A 151 -14.95 16.65 -15.87
N ILE A 152 -15.06 15.61 -16.70
CA ILE A 152 -15.08 15.76 -18.17
C ILE A 152 -16.31 16.56 -18.63
N LYS A 153 -17.50 16.32 -18.05
CA LYS A 153 -18.72 17.08 -18.35
C LYS A 153 -18.58 18.57 -17.99
N GLU A 154 -18.02 18.87 -16.83
CA GLU A 154 -17.73 20.25 -16.40
C GLU A 154 -16.70 20.93 -17.31
N LEU A 155 -15.65 20.21 -17.71
CA LEU A 155 -14.63 20.69 -18.64
C LEU A 155 -15.23 21.03 -20.01
N MET A 156 -16.13 20.17 -20.53
CA MET A 156 -16.84 20.42 -21.79
C MET A 156 -17.83 21.59 -21.66
N ALA A 157 -18.53 21.72 -20.54
CA ALA A 157 -19.43 22.85 -20.29
C ALA A 157 -18.65 24.18 -20.26
N PHE A 158 -17.52 24.21 -19.56
CA PHE A 158 -16.59 25.34 -19.54
C PHE A 158 -16.06 25.66 -20.94
N SER A 159 -15.70 24.65 -21.74
CA SER A 159 -15.29 24.81 -23.15
C SER A 159 -16.36 25.51 -23.97
N ASN A 160 -17.61 25.06 -23.85
CA ASN A 160 -18.74 25.62 -24.60
C ASN A 160 -19.02 27.07 -24.19
N GLU A 161 -19.00 27.36 -22.89
CA GLU A 161 -19.16 28.73 -22.39
C GLU A 161 -18.05 29.64 -22.94
N THR A 162 -16.80 29.18 -22.89
CA THR A 162 -15.65 29.91 -23.43
C THR A 162 -15.80 30.16 -24.93
N ASP A 163 -16.26 29.17 -25.70
CA ASP A 163 -16.52 29.33 -27.14
C ASP A 163 -17.60 30.40 -27.41
N THR A 164 -18.66 30.45 -26.60
CA THR A 164 -19.65 31.53 -26.73
C THR A 164 -19.08 32.91 -26.46
N VAL A 165 -18.20 33.05 -25.47
CA VAL A 165 -17.52 34.31 -25.17
C VAL A 165 -16.62 34.72 -26.33
N PHE A 166 -15.81 33.80 -26.88
CA PHE A 166 -14.97 34.07 -28.05
C PHE A 166 -15.79 34.53 -29.25
N GLN A 167 -16.90 33.86 -29.56
CA GLN A 167 -17.78 34.28 -30.64
C GLN A 167 -18.33 35.70 -30.44
N GLN A 168 -18.67 36.09 -29.21
CA GLN A 168 -19.10 37.46 -28.92
C GLN A 168 -17.97 38.47 -29.13
N VAL A 169 -16.74 38.15 -28.73
CA VAL A 169 -15.59 39.04 -28.91
C VAL A 169 -15.25 39.18 -30.40
N VAL A 170 -15.17 38.08 -31.14
CA VAL A 170 -14.93 38.07 -32.60
C VAL A 170 -15.98 38.91 -33.33
N ASN A 171 -17.27 38.74 -33.00
CA ASN A 171 -18.34 39.55 -33.60
C ASN A 171 -18.17 41.04 -33.30
N LYS A 172 -17.87 41.42 -32.04
CA LYS A 172 -17.68 42.82 -31.66
C LYS A 172 -16.48 43.45 -32.36
N LEU A 173 -15.35 42.73 -32.44
CA LEU A 173 -14.15 43.20 -33.13
C LEU A 173 -14.38 43.33 -34.63
N THR A 174 -15.08 42.37 -35.25
CA THR A 174 -15.47 42.44 -36.67
C THR A 174 -16.29 43.69 -36.96
N VAL A 175 -17.33 43.95 -36.16
CA VAL A 175 -18.14 45.18 -36.29
C VAL A 175 -17.30 46.44 -36.08
N SER A 176 -16.40 46.44 -35.10
CA SER A 176 -15.52 47.58 -34.83
C SER A 176 -14.56 47.87 -35.99
N ARG A 177 -13.97 46.82 -36.57
CA ARG A 177 -13.10 46.90 -37.76
C ARG A 177 -13.88 47.45 -38.96
N ASP A 178 -15.07 46.93 -39.21
CA ASP A 178 -15.91 47.37 -40.33
C ASP A 178 -16.35 48.84 -40.16
N ASN A 179 -16.63 49.27 -38.92
CA ASN A 179 -16.88 50.68 -38.61
C ASN A 179 -15.66 51.57 -38.88
N CYS A 180 -14.46 51.13 -38.49
CA CYS A 180 -13.21 51.85 -38.80
C CYS A 180 -13.05 52.01 -40.31
N ARG A 181 -13.26 50.94 -41.08
CA ARG A 181 -13.19 51.01 -42.54
C ARG A 181 -14.20 51.98 -43.13
N SER A 182 -15.44 51.97 -42.64
CA SER A 182 -16.47 52.92 -43.08
C SER A 182 -16.11 54.37 -42.75
N ILE A 183 -15.51 54.64 -41.57
CA ILE A 183 -15.05 55.98 -41.21
C ILE A 183 -13.93 56.44 -42.15
N ALA A 184 -12.93 55.58 -42.40
CA ALA A 184 -11.85 55.90 -43.33
C ALA A 184 -12.40 56.22 -44.74
N GLU A 185 -13.31 55.40 -45.25
CA GLU A 185 -13.96 55.62 -46.57
C GLU A 185 -14.71 56.97 -46.64
N LYS A 186 -15.43 57.35 -45.57
CA LYS A 186 -16.14 58.64 -45.50
C LYS A 186 -15.20 59.83 -45.45
N VAL A 187 -14.11 59.72 -44.70
CA VAL A 187 -13.09 60.77 -44.62
C VAL A 187 -12.40 60.95 -45.98
N GLU A 188 -12.05 59.86 -46.65
CA GLU A 188 -11.34 59.92 -47.94
C GLU A 188 -12.21 60.40 -49.10
N LYS A 189 -13.52 60.14 -49.09
CA LYS A 189 -14.42 60.57 -50.18
C LYS A 189 -15.20 61.81 -49.82
N GLU A 190 -16.12 61.70 -48.86
CA GLU A 190 -17.11 62.75 -48.60
C GLU A 190 -16.46 64.02 -48.04
N LEU A 191 -15.54 63.86 -47.08
CA LEU A 191 -14.86 65.01 -46.49
C LEU A 191 -13.85 65.63 -47.46
N HIS A 192 -13.14 64.82 -48.24
CA HIS A 192 -12.21 65.31 -49.25
C HIS A 192 -12.92 66.11 -50.35
N ASP A 193 -14.02 65.58 -50.91
CA ASP A 193 -14.83 66.27 -51.93
C ASP A 193 -15.35 67.63 -51.40
N PHE A 194 -15.81 67.66 -50.14
CA PHE A 194 -16.27 68.88 -49.49
C PHE A 194 -15.15 69.92 -49.30
N ILE A 195 -13.96 69.46 -48.89
CA ILE A 195 -12.77 70.31 -48.75
C ILE A 195 -12.37 70.89 -50.10
N GLU A 196 -12.40 70.09 -51.17
CA GLU A 196 -12.11 70.55 -52.54
C GLU A 196 -13.10 71.62 -52.98
N GLU A 197 -14.40 71.42 -52.77
CA GLU A 197 -15.45 72.40 -53.10
C GLU A 197 -15.25 73.74 -52.37
N VAL A 198 -14.98 73.71 -51.05
CA VAL A 198 -14.75 74.92 -50.26
C VAL A 198 -13.46 75.63 -50.68
N SER A 199 -12.41 74.87 -51.00
CA SER A 199 -11.15 75.39 -51.54
C SER A 199 -11.38 76.12 -52.86
N ASP A 200 -12.21 75.55 -53.73
CA ASP A 200 -12.64 76.11 -55.00
C ASP A 200 -13.44 77.41 -54.83
N ILE A 201 -14.36 77.45 -53.87
CA ILE A 201 -15.13 78.65 -53.52
C ILE A 201 -14.20 79.75 -53.02
N ALA A 202 -13.27 79.42 -52.13
CA ALA A 202 -12.28 80.37 -51.62
C ALA A 202 -11.41 80.93 -52.75
N TYR A 203 -10.98 80.08 -53.69
CA TYR A 203 -10.20 80.49 -54.86
C TYR A 203 -11.00 81.40 -55.81
N LYS A 204 -12.24 81.04 -56.15
CA LYS A 204 -13.14 81.87 -56.97
C LYS A 204 -13.43 83.23 -56.31
N THR A 205 -13.64 83.24 -54.99
CA THR A 205 -13.85 84.47 -54.21
C THR A 205 -12.60 85.36 -54.22
N LYS A 206 -11.40 84.77 -54.13
CA LYS A 206 -10.13 85.48 -54.23
C LYS A 206 -9.96 86.16 -55.59
N ILE A 207 -10.35 85.51 -56.69
CA ILE A 207 -10.35 86.09 -58.03
C ILE A 207 -11.42 87.19 -58.15
N LEU A 208 -12.62 86.98 -57.62
CA LEU A 208 -13.69 87.98 -57.63
C LEU A 208 -13.27 89.26 -56.90
N ALA A 209 -12.64 89.11 -55.74
CA ALA A 209 -12.09 90.21 -54.95
C ALA A 209 -10.94 90.93 -55.67
N LEU A 210 -10.10 90.20 -56.40
CA LEU A 210 -9.08 90.79 -57.26
C LEU A 210 -9.70 91.66 -58.37
N ASN A 211 -10.72 91.14 -59.07
CA ASN A 211 -11.43 91.89 -60.10
C ASN A 211 -12.10 93.15 -59.54
N ALA A 212 -12.72 93.05 -58.35
CA ALA A 212 -13.30 94.20 -57.65
C ALA A 212 -12.23 95.24 -57.26
N SER A 213 -11.06 94.81 -56.81
CA SER A 213 -9.94 95.70 -56.49
C SER A 213 -9.42 96.45 -57.72
N ILE A 214 -9.39 95.79 -58.89
CA ILE A 214 -9.00 96.42 -60.17
C ILE A 214 -10.03 97.47 -60.58
N LEU A 215 -11.33 97.16 -60.51
CA LEU A 215 -12.42 98.10 -60.81
C LEU A 215 -12.43 99.30 -59.86
N ALA A 216 -12.18 99.07 -58.57
CA ALA A 216 -12.06 100.12 -57.56
C ALA A 216 -10.89 101.07 -57.87
N ALA A 217 -9.73 100.53 -58.30
CA ALA A 217 -8.61 101.35 -58.75
C ALA A 217 -8.95 102.15 -60.03
N HIS A 218 -9.70 101.54 -60.96
CA HIS A 218 -10.13 102.19 -62.21
C HIS A 218 -11.09 103.37 -61.97
N ALA A 219 -11.93 103.29 -60.93
CA ALA A 219 -12.85 104.37 -60.53
C ALA A 219 -12.15 105.54 -59.79
N GLY A 220 -10.83 105.47 -59.56
CA GLY A 220 -10.04 106.53 -58.96
C GLY A 220 -10.52 106.92 -57.56
N GLN A 221 -10.81 108.22 -57.34
CA GLN A 221 -11.22 108.71 -56.01
C GLN A 221 -12.58 108.17 -55.55
N TYR A 222 -13.50 107.88 -56.48
CA TYR A 222 -14.82 107.34 -56.17
C TYR A 222 -14.79 105.84 -55.80
N GLY A 223 -13.68 105.15 -56.10
CA GLY A 223 -13.51 103.72 -55.83
C GLY A 223 -12.83 103.36 -54.50
N LYS A 224 -12.30 104.35 -53.75
CA LYS A 224 -11.52 104.08 -52.52
C LYS A 224 -12.24 103.22 -51.47
N GLY A 225 -13.55 103.43 -51.29
CA GLY A 225 -14.34 102.62 -50.36
C GLY A 225 -14.46 101.16 -50.82
N PHE A 226 -14.67 100.94 -52.13
CA PHE A 226 -14.72 99.61 -52.73
C PHE A 226 -13.37 98.90 -52.70
N GLU A 227 -12.26 99.63 -52.80
CA GLU A 227 -10.91 99.06 -52.72
C GLU A 227 -10.64 98.43 -51.35
N VAL A 228 -11.05 99.10 -50.26
CA VAL A 228 -10.91 98.59 -48.90
C VAL A 228 -11.72 97.29 -48.72
N VAL A 229 -12.97 97.28 -49.20
CA VAL A 229 -13.83 96.08 -49.15
C VAL A 229 -13.22 94.94 -49.97
N ALA A 230 -12.79 95.20 -51.21
CA ALA A 230 -12.19 94.19 -52.08
C ALA A 230 -10.92 93.57 -51.46
N ARG A 231 -10.08 94.39 -50.82
CA ARG A 231 -8.88 93.92 -50.12
C ARG A 231 -9.23 93.01 -48.94
N GLU A 232 -10.25 93.36 -48.17
CA GLU A 232 -10.69 92.57 -47.03
C GLU A 232 -11.34 91.25 -47.47
N VAL A 233 -12.18 91.25 -48.51
CA VAL A 233 -12.74 90.01 -49.09
C VAL A 233 -11.62 89.10 -49.60
N ARG A 234 -10.59 89.66 -50.26
CA ARG A 234 -9.42 88.88 -50.70
C ARG A 234 -8.67 88.26 -49.51
N ARG A 235 -8.50 89.02 -48.43
CA ARG A 235 -7.84 88.55 -47.20
C ARG A 235 -8.63 87.40 -46.56
N LEU A 236 -9.96 87.53 -46.46
CA LEU A 236 -10.85 86.50 -45.94
C LEU A 236 -10.84 85.23 -46.81
N ALA A 237 -10.85 85.39 -48.14
CA ALA A 237 -10.75 84.26 -49.07
C ALA A 237 -9.41 83.50 -48.93
N ASP A 238 -8.29 84.20 -48.77
CA ASP A 238 -6.98 83.58 -48.54
C ASP A 238 -6.91 82.87 -47.18
N MET A 239 -7.53 83.43 -46.15
CA MET A 239 -7.67 82.78 -44.84
C MET A 239 -8.54 81.52 -44.92
N ALA A 240 -9.67 81.57 -45.63
CA ALA A 240 -10.54 80.42 -45.84
C ALA A 240 -9.78 79.29 -46.54
N TYR A 241 -9.07 79.58 -47.63
CA TYR A 241 -8.25 78.60 -48.34
C TYR A 241 -7.21 77.93 -47.43
N LYS A 242 -6.47 78.73 -46.66
CA LYS A 242 -5.47 78.20 -45.70
C LYS A 242 -6.12 77.35 -44.59
N ALA A 243 -7.30 77.73 -44.12
CA ALA A 243 -8.04 76.94 -43.13
C ALA A 243 -8.47 75.59 -43.73
N THR A 244 -9.01 75.59 -44.95
CA THR A 244 -9.41 74.37 -45.68
C THR A 244 -8.24 73.41 -45.89
N MET A 245 -7.05 73.91 -46.27
CA MET A 245 -5.85 73.08 -46.39
C MET A 245 -5.42 72.45 -45.06
N LYS A 246 -5.53 73.17 -43.94
CA LYS A 246 -5.27 72.59 -42.61
C LYS A 246 -6.27 71.51 -42.24
N VAL A 247 -7.56 71.70 -42.57
CA VAL A 247 -8.58 70.68 -42.37
C VAL A 247 -8.28 69.43 -43.20
N ASN A 248 -7.78 69.58 -44.43
CA ASN A 248 -7.36 68.46 -45.27
C ASN A 248 -6.24 67.63 -44.62
N CYS A 249 -5.18 68.27 -44.12
CA CYS A 249 -4.11 67.54 -43.43
C CYS A 249 -4.63 66.77 -42.20
N ILE A 250 -5.49 67.39 -41.40
CA ILE A 250 -6.08 66.73 -40.23
C ILE A 250 -6.96 65.54 -40.66
N ALA A 251 -7.71 65.68 -41.76
CA ALA A 251 -8.53 64.61 -42.31
C ALA A 251 -7.67 63.42 -42.78
N GLU A 252 -6.57 63.70 -43.49
CA GLU A 252 -5.60 62.68 -43.92
C GLU A 252 -4.98 61.95 -42.73
N ASP A 253 -4.57 62.69 -41.69
CA ASP A 253 -4.03 62.10 -40.44
C ASP A 253 -5.05 61.18 -39.77
N ILE A 254 -6.32 61.62 -39.65
CA ILE A 254 -7.41 60.81 -39.09
C ILE A 254 -7.64 59.54 -39.93
N ALA A 255 -7.67 59.65 -41.26
CA ALA A 255 -7.84 58.51 -42.15
C ALA A 255 -6.70 57.49 -41.97
N SER A 256 -5.46 57.95 -41.83
CA SER A 256 -4.30 57.10 -41.56
C SER A 256 -4.43 56.37 -40.22
N SER A 257 -4.70 57.09 -39.13
CA SER A 257 -4.85 56.48 -37.80
C SER A 257 -6.01 55.48 -37.73
N VAL A 258 -7.11 55.73 -38.45
CA VAL A 258 -8.24 54.79 -38.51
C VAL A 258 -7.89 53.53 -39.31
N LYS A 259 -7.07 53.66 -40.36
CA LYS A 259 -6.56 52.50 -41.11
C LYS A 259 -5.61 51.65 -40.27
N GLU A 260 -4.72 52.27 -39.51
CA GLU A 260 -3.83 51.59 -38.56
C GLU A 260 -4.65 50.83 -37.51
N LEU A 261 -5.63 51.49 -36.88
CA LEU A 261 -6.54 50.84 -35.94
C LEU A 261 -7.29 49.66 -36.57
N SER A 262 -7.74 49.78 -37.82
CA SER A 262 -8.39 48.66 -38.53
C SER A 262 -7.44 47.49 -38.77
N ALA A 263 -6.14 47.73 -38.95
CA ALA A 263 -5.14 46.68 -39.10
C ALA A 263 -4.86 46.00 -37.75
N GLU A 264 -4.71 46.77 -36.68
CA GLU A 264 -4.56 46.23 -35.31
C GLU A 264 -5.76 45.36 -34.92
N LEU A 265 -6.99 45.79 -35.23
CA LEU A 265 -8.19 44.99 -34.98
C LEU A 265 -8.21 43.68 -35.78
N GLN A 266 -7.56 43.63 -36.95
CA GLN A 266 -7.42 42.40 -37.71
C GLN A 266 -6.41 41.46 -37.05
N ASP A 267 -5.27 41.98 -36.59
CA ASP A 267 -4.27 41.19 -35.88
C ASP A 267 -4.88 40.59 -34.59
N TYR A 268 -5.67 41.37 -33.83
CA TYR A 268 -6.40 40.86 -32.66
C TYR A 268 -7.40 39.75 -33.00
N LEU A 269 -8.07 39.82 -34.15
CA LEU A 269 -8.98 38.75 -34.59
C LEU A 269 -8.21 37.44 -34.85
N ASP A 270 -7.04 37.54 -35.47
CA ASP A 270 -6.19 36.39 -35.77
C ASP A 270 -5.56 35.79 -34.49
N GLU A 271 -5.15 36.64 -33.54
CA GLU A 271 -4.66 36.21 -32.22
C GLU A 271 -5.74 35.45 -31.44
N ILE A 272 -6.97 35.97 -31.40
CA ILE A 272 -8.09 35.34 -30.70
C ILE A 272 -8.43 33.96 -31.26
N GLU A 273 -8.41 33.80 -32.58
CA GLU A 273 -8.63 32.49 -33.22
C GLU A 273 -7.52 31.50 -32.82
N GLY A 274 -6.27 31.98 -32.74
CA GLY A 274 -5.14 31.21 -32.26
C GLY A 274 -5.27 30.78 -30.79
N GLU A 275 -5.64 31.70 -29.91
CA GLU A 275 -5.88 31.42 -28.48
C GLU A 275 -7.00 30.40 -28.28
N LYS A 276 -8.10 30.57 -29.02
CA LYS A 276 -9.21 29.62 -29.02
C LYS A 276 -8.74 28.21 -29.37
N GLN A 277 -7.98 28.06 -30.45
CA GLN A 277 -7.47 26.75 -30.86
C GLN A 277 -6.55 26.12 -29.80
N GLN A 278 -5.75 26.93 -29.10
CA GLN A 278 -4.92 26.45 -27.99
C GLN A 278 -5.75 25.96 -26.81
N ILE A 279 -6.82 26.68 -26.46
CA ILE A 279 -7.75 26.28 -25.39
C ILE A 279 -8.42 24.95 -25.75
N ASP A 280 -8.95 24.81 -26.97
CA ASP A 280 -9.58 23.56 -27.44
C ASP A 280 -8.62 22.37 -27.36
N ASN A 281 -7.36 22.57 -27.77
CA ASN A 281 -6.34 21.53 -27.69
C ASN A 281 -5.99 21.19 -26.23
N THR A 282 -5.92 22.18 -25.35
CA THR A 282 -5.65 21.98 -23.93
C THR A 282 -6.76 21.21 -23.24
N ILE A 283 -8.03 21.53 -23.56
CA ILE A 283 -9.22 20.84 -23.05
C ILE A 283 -9.22 19.38 -23.51
N LYS A 284 -8.97 19.13 -24.80
CA LYS A 284 -8.85 17.76 -25.34
C LYS A 284 -7.75 16.97 -24.64
N LYS A 285 -6.55 17.55 -24.50
CA LYS A 285 -5.42 16.90 -23.84
C LYS A 285 -5.73 16.60 -22.38
N THR A 286 -6.27 17.56 -21.64
CA THR A 286 -6.61 17.41 -20.22
C THR A 286 -7.67 16.31 -20.02
N SER A 287 -8.68 16.26 -20.90
CA SER A 287 -9.71 15.20 -20.88
C SER A 287 -9.12 13.80 -21.11
N GLN A 288 -8.17 13.69 -22.04
CA GLN A 288 -7.46 12.44 -22.29
C GLN A 288 -6.58 12.04 -21.10
N ASP A 289 -5.84 12.99 -20.53
CA ASP A 289 -4.96 12.75 -19.37
C ASP A 289 -5.78 12.29 -18.14
N ILE A 290 -6.95 12.88 -17.90
CA ILE A 290 -7.89 12.44 -16.85
C ILE A 290 -8.38 11.01 -17.11
N SER A 291 -8.71 10.69 -18.37
CA SER A 291 -9.18 9.35 -18.75
C SER A 291 -8.08 8.30 -18.58
N ASN A 292 -6.84 8.62 -18.94
CA ASN A 292 -5.68 7.73 -18.76
C ASN A 292 -5.40 7.51 -17.26
N ALA A 293 -5.39 8.58 -16.46
CA ALA A 293 -5.20 8.47 -15.02
C ALA A 293 -6.28 7.61 -14.35
N ALA A 294 -7.53 7.71 -14.81
CA ALA A 294 -8.61 6.87 -14.33
C ALA A 294 -8.37 5.38 -14.63
N GLN A 295 -7.91 5.04 -15.83
CA GLN A 295 -7.57 3.67 -16.22
C GLN A 295 -6.40 3.12 -15.39
N GLU A 296 -5.40 3.94 -15.10
CA GLU A 296 -4.30 3.55 -14.22
C GLU A 296 -4.79 3.21 -12.82
N VAL A 297 -5.68 4.03 -12.25
CA VAL A 297 -6.26 3.75 -10.93
C VAL A 297 -7.13 2.49 -10.95
N GLU A 298 -7.87 2.25 -12.03
CA GLU A 298 -8.62 0.99 -12.19
C GLU A 298 -7.68 -0.22 -12.19
N GLY A 299 -6.56 -0.15 -12.91
CA GLY A 299 -5.53 -1.18 -12.89
C GLY A 299 -4.96 -1.42 -11.47
N LEU A 300 -4.71 -0.36 -10.71
CA LEU A 300 -4.25 -0.46 -9.32
C LEU A 300 -5.31 -1.13 -8.42
N ILE A 301 -6.60 -0.80 -8.61
CA ILE A 301 -7.69 -1.43 -7.85
C ILE A 301 -7.79 -2.92 -8.20
N SER A 302 -7.67 -3.28 -9.47
CA SER A 302 -7.68 -4.68 -9.90
C SER A 302 -6.53 -5.48 -9.25
N ASN A 303 -5.32 -4.92 -9.24
CA ASN A 303 -4.18 -5.54 -8.56
C ASN A 303 -4.41 -5.69 -7.06
N LEU A 304 -4.94 -4.65 -6.39
CA LEU A 304 -5.26 -4.69 -4.97
C LEU A 304 -6.30 -5.77 -4.64
N LEU A 305 -7.32 -5.93 -5.48
CA LEU A 305 -8.34 -6.98 -5.31
C LEU A 305 -7.72 -8.38 -5.44
N SER A 306 -6.78 -8.58 -6.36
CA SER A 306 -6.05 -9.85 -6.48
C SER A 306 -5.16 -10.13 -5.27
N GLU A 307 -4.47 -9.12 -4.73
CA GLU A 307 -3.68 -9.26 -3.49
C GLU A 307 -4.57 -9.62 -2.29
N ILE A 308 -5.76 -9.02 -2.19
CA ILE A 308 -6.75 -9.33 -1.16
C ILE A 308 -7.20 -10.79 -1.23
N GLU A 309 -7.44 -11.31 -2.43
CA GLU A 309 -7.76 -12.73 -2.63
C GLU A 309 -6.62 -13.64 -2.17
N GLY A 310 -5.37 -13.26 -2.47
CA GLY A 310 -4.18 -13.95 -1.96
C GLY A 310 -4.11 -13.96 -0.42
N PHE A 311 -4.43 -12.84 0.24
CA PHE A 311 -4.48 -12.79 1.71
C PHE A 311 -5.54 -13.71 2.30
N PHE A 312 -6.71 -13.85 1.66
CA PHE A 312 -7.71 -14.82 2.13
C PHE A 312 -7.18 -16.25 2.06
N GLN A 313 -6.49 -16.61 0.97
CA GLN A 313 -5.87 -17.95 0.84
C GLN A 313 -4.78 -18.18 1.90
N ASP A 314 -3.94 -17.18 2.19
CA ASP A 314 -2.92 -17.26 3.23
C ASP A 314 -3.53 -17.39 4.64
N ILE A 315 -4.61 -16.67 4.91
CA ILE A 315 -5.37 -16.78 6.16
C ILE A 315 -5.94 -18.18 6.31
N ASP A 316 -6.63 -18.68 5.29
CA ASP A 316 -7.21 -20.02 5.30
C ASP A 316 -6.14 -21.09 5.51
N GLY A 317 -5.00 -20.98 4.82
CA GLY A 317 -3.85 -21.88 5.01
C GLY A 317 -3.29 -21.83 6.44
N THR A 318 -3.28 -20.65 7.07
CA THR A 318 -2.81 -20.49 8.45
C THR A 318 -3.81 -21.06 9.47
N ILE A 319 -5.11 -20.91 9.23
CA ILE A 319 -6.16 -21.53 10.06
C ILE A 319 -6.05 -23.06 10.01
N VAL A 320 -5.86 -23.64 8.82
CA VAL A 320 -5.63 -25.08 8.66
C VAL A 320 -4.34 -25.51 9.36
N ALA A 321 -3.24 -24.76 9.22
CA ALA A 321 -1.99 -25.04 9.94
C ALA A 321 -2.17 -25.05 11.46
N GLY A 322 -3.07 -24.22 11.98
CA GLY A 322 -3.42 -24.18 13.39
C GLY A 322 -4.03 -25.48 13.93
N GLN A 323 -4.72 -26.28 13.10
CA GLN A 323 -5.26 -27.57 13.52
C GLN A 323 -4.15 -28.55 13.94
N PHE A 324 -3.00 -28.52 13.28
CA PHE A 324 -1.86 -29.35 13.66
C PHE A 324 -1.32 -28.99 15.05
N GLN A 325 -1.36 -27.71 15.43
CA GLN A 325 -0.92 -27.26 16.75
C GLN A 325 -1.88 -27.71 17.86
N ASP A 326 -3.20 -27.69 17.59
CA ASP A 326 -4.19 -28.20 18.54
C ASP A 326 -4.00 -29.70 18.80
N ILE A 327 -3.79 -30.48 17.73
CA ILE A 327 -3.45 -31.91 17.83
C ILE A 327 -2.14 -32.13 18.62
N ALA A 328 -1.10 -31.32 18.37
CA ALA A 328 0.16 -31.43 19.10
C ALA A 328 -0.01 -31.12 20.60
N GLY A 329 -0.83 -30.11 20.94
CA GLY A 329 -1.18 -29.78 22.32
C GLY A 329 -1.87 -30.93 23.04
N GLN A 330 -2.90 -31.52 22.43
CA GLN A 330 -3.62 -32.68 22.99
C GLN A 330 -2.69 -33.86 23.25
N ARG A 331 -1.78 -34.17 22.30
CA ARG A 331 -0.79 -35.24 22.47
C ARG A 331 0.14 -34.99 23.64
N LEU A 332 0.63 -33.76 23.81
CA LEU A 332 1.50 -33.42 24.94
C LEU A 332 0.75 -33.50 26.28
N GLN A 333 -0.54 -33.13 26.31
CA GLN A 333 -1.38 -33.30 27.50
C GLN A 333 -1.56 -34.78 27.86
N HIS A 334 -1.79 -35.66 26.87
CA HIS A 334 -1.84 -37.11 27.10
C HIS A 334 -0.50 -37.65 27.63
N ILE A 335 0.63 -37.20 27.09
CA ILE A 335 1.96 -37.58 27.60
C ILE A 335 2.14 -37.15 29.06
N LEU A 336 1.72 -35.93 29.42
CA LEU A 336 1.76 -35.45 30.81
C LEU A 336 0.92 -36.32 31.75
N GLU A 337 -0.27 -36.73 31.32
CA GLU A 337 -1.15 -37.60 32.11
C GLU A 337 -0.49 -38.96 32.38
N VAL A 338 0.13 -39.55 31.37
CA VAL A 338 0.87 -40.82 31.48
C VAL A 338 2.08 -40.67 32.40
N LEU A 339 2.84 -39.58 32.28
CA LEU A 339 3.99 -39.30 33.14
C LEU A 339 3.57 -39.13 34.61
N ARG A 340 2.44 -38.45 34.86
CA ARG A 340 1.85 -38.34 36.21
C ARG A 340 1.47 -39.69 36.78
N GLU A 341 0.77 -40.53 35.99
CA GLU A 341 0.42 -41.88 36.42
C GLU A 341 1.66 -42.71 36.76
N PHE A 342 2.72 -42.60 35.95
CA PHE A 342 3.98 -43.30 36.18
C PHE A 342 4.74 -42.79 37.42
N GLY A 343 4.85 -41.47 37.60
CA GLY A 343 5.42 -40.86 38.80
C GLY A 343 4.68 -41.26 40.07
N ASN A 344 3.35 -41.31 40.02
CA ASN A 344 2.52 -41.79 41.13
C ASN A 344 2.78 -43.26 41.48
N ILE A 345 3.04 -44.12 40.49
CA ILE A 345 3.42 -45.52 40.72
C ILE A 345 4.79 -45.60 41.41
N LEU A 346 5.78 -44.80 40.98
CA LEU A 346 7.13 -44.79 41.56
C LEU A 346 7.19 -44.27 43.00
N ARG A 347 6.25 -43.39 43.38
CA ARG A 347 6.11 -42.85 44.74
C ARG A 347 5.41 -43.79 45.72
N MET A 348 4.91 -44.94 45.27
CA MET A 348 4.35 -45.96 46.17
C MET A 348 5.45 -46.59 47.04
N ASP A 349 5.12 -46.95 48.29
CA ASP A 349 6.04 -47.57 49.27
C ASP A 349 6.81 -48.78 48.68
N GLN A 350 8.04 -49.06 49.15
CA GLN A 350 8.99 -50.01 48.53
C GLN A 350 8.41 -51.42 48.34
N GLU A 351 7.63 -51.91 49.30
CA GLU A 351 6.94 -53.21 49.23
C GLU A 351 5.69 -53.15 48.33
N ALA A 352 4.99 -52.02 48.33
CA ALA A 352 3.85 -51.78 47.44
C ALA A 352 4.29 -51.64 45.97
N PHE A 353 5.44 -51.03 45.69
CA PHE A 353 6.00 -50.94 44.35
C PHE A 353 6.34 -52.32 43.80
N LYS A 354 7.02 -53.21 44.54
CA LYS A 354 7.35 -54.57 44.05
C LYS A 354 6.11 -55.41 43.72
N VAL A 355 5.07 -55.35 44.55
CA VAL A 355 3.87 -56.22 44.42
C VAL A 355 2.81 -55.64 43.48
N LEU A 356 2.55 -54.32 43.51
CA LEU A 356 1.54 -53.68 42.65
C LEU A 356 2.07 -53.23 41.29
N SER A 357 3.37 -52.90 41.15
CA SER A 357 3.88 -52.26 39.92
C SER A 357 3.67 -53.11 38.67
N ARG A 358 3.96 -54.42 38.69
CA ARG A 358 3.82 -55.26 37.48
C ARG A 358 2.36 -55.34 36.98
N GLY A 359 1.40 -55.48 37.88
CA GLY A 359 -0.02 -55.59 37.51
C GLY A 359 -0.64 -54.24 37.12
N LYS A 360 -0.33 -53.17 37.87
CA LYS A 360 -0.87 -51.83 37.65
C LYS A 360 -0.22 -51.15 36.45
N LEU A 361 1.10 -51.27 36.27
CA LEU A 361 1.80 -50.73 35.10
C LEU A 361 1.35 -51.40 33.81
N LYS A 362 1.16 -52.74 33.81
CA LYS A 362 0.63 -53.46 32.65
C LYS A 362 -0.80 -53.03 32.30
N LYS A 363 -1.64 -52.75 33.31
CA LYS A 363 -2.99 -52.20 33.11
C LYS A 363 -2.95 -50.76 32.58
N THR A 364 -2.08 -49.91 33.13
CA THR A 364 -1.88 -48.54 32.65
C THR A 364 -1.44 -48.53 31.19
N ILE A 365 -0.39 -49.29 30.85
CA ILE A 365 0.08 -49.45 29.46
C ILE A 365 -1.07 -49.92 28.56
N ALA A 366 -1.83 -50.95 28.95
CA ALA A 366 -2.95 -51.43 28.16
C ALA A 366 -4.06 -50.38 27.97
N SER A 367 -4.37 -49.61 29.02
CA SER A 367 -5.40 -48.56 28.97
C SER A 367 -4.99 -47.30 28.22
N MET A 368 -3.69 -47.12 27.91
CA MET A 368 -3.22 -45.97 27.14
C MET A 368 -3.72 -46.01 25.69
N VAL A 369 -3.93 -47.21 25.13
CA VAL A 369 -4.47 -47.37 23.77
C VAL A 369 -5.86 -46.75 23.64
N ASP A 370 -6.70 -46.90 24.67
CA ASP A 370 -8.06 -46.39 24.71
C ASP A 370 -8.13 -44.86 24.78
N LYS A 371 -7.03 -44.20 25.20
CA LYS A 371 -6.90 -42.74 25.29
C LYS A 371 -6.30 -42.12 24.01
N TYR A 372 -5.74 -42.92 23.09
CA TYR A 372 -5.16 -42.38 21.86
C TYR A 372 -6.22 -41.99 20.84
N THR A 373 -6.12 -40.77 20.36
CA THR A 373 -7.06 -40.22 19.37
C THR A 373 -6.58 -40.46 17.95
N THR A 374 -5.28 -40.69 17.70
CA THR A 374 -4.72 -40.83 16.36
C THR A 374 -4.14 -42.22 16.04
N TYR A 375 -4.14 -42.58 14.76
CA TYR A 375 -3.61 -43.86 14.26
C TYR A 375 -2.11 -44.05 14.58
N ILE A 376 -1.31 -43.01 14.40
CA ILE A 376 0.15 -43.04 14.62
C ILE A 376 0.48 -43.30 16.10
N GLU A 377 -0.29 -42.76 17.04
CA GLU A 377 -0.10 -43.02 18.47
C GLU A 377 -0.29 -44.50 18.82
N ARG A 378 -1.37 -45.11 18.29
CA ARG A 378 -1.64 -46.55 18.45
C ARG A 378 -0.53 -47.39 17.81
N GLN A 379 -0.09 -47.03 16.61
CA GLN A 379 0.98 -47.72 15.90
C GLN A 379 2.30 -47.69 16.69
N ASN A 380 2.70 -46.52 17.20
CA ASN A 380 3.91 -46.36 18.00
C ASN A 380 3.83 -47.17 19.31
N HIS A 381 2.66 -47.20 19.95
CA HIS A 381 2.44 -47.97 21.17
C HIS A 381 2.63 -49.48 20.93
N TYR A 382 1.98 -50.04 19.91
CA TYR A 382 2.12 -51.47 19.59
C TYR A 382 3.53 -51.82 19.13
N ALA A 383 4.18 -50.95 18.34
CA ALA A 383 5.56 -51.12 17.92
C ALA A 383 6.53 -51.15 19.12
N ALA A 384 6.34 -50.27 20.10
CA ALA A 384 7.14 -50.24 21.33
C ALA A 384 6.98 -51.49 22.19
N LEU A 385 5.81 -52.15 22.13
CA LEU A 385 5.54 -53.42 22.82
C LEU A 385 6.00 -54.66 22.03
N GLY A 386 6.59 -54.48 20.83
CA GLY A 386 7.01 -55.57 19.97
C GLY A 386 5.84 -56.41 19.42
N MET A 387 4.62 -55.86 19.44
CA MET A 387 3.42 -56.51 18.92
C MET A 387 3.27 -56.16 17.43
N LYS A 388 3.13 -57.16 16.56
CA LYS A 388 2.69 -56.94 15.18
C LYS A 388 1.17 -56.77 15.20
N HIS A 389 0.67 -55.75 14.55
CA HIS A 389 -0.76 -55.50 14.46
C HIS A 389 -1.44 -56.67 13.72
N GLU A 390 -2.41 -57.34 14.35
CA GLU A 390 -3.42 -58.10 13.61
C GLU A 390 -4.41 -57.09 13.03
N GLU A 391 -4.51 -57.05 11.70
CA GLU A 391 -5.57 -56.36 10.95
C GLU A 391 -6.90 -57.04 11.27
N SER A 392 -7.66 -56.48 12.20
CA SER A 392 -9.07 -56.84 12.40
C SER A 392 -9.69 -55.86 13.37
N LEU A 393 -10.27 -54.77 12.85
CA LEU A 393 -11.62 -54.33 13.18
C LEU A 393 -11.92 -52.99 12.49
N GLY A 394 -12.69 -53.09 11.41
CA GLY A 394 -13.68 -52.10 10.99
C GLY A 394 -13.15 -50.80 10.41
N ASP A 395 -13.18 -50.71 9.08
CA ASP A 395 -13.54 -49.48 8.38
C ASP A 395 -14.65 -48.77 9.15
N ASN A 396 -14.31 -47.69 9.87
CA ASN A 396 -15.23 -46.61 10.14
C ASN A 396 -14.49 -45.44 10.77
N VAL A 397 -14.40 -44.38 9.95
CA VAL A 397 -14.32 -42.97 10.33
C VAL A 397 -12.89 -42.46 10.62
N GLU A 398 -12.06 -42.43 9.59
CA GLU A 398 -11.25 -41.23 9.34
C GLU A 398 -12.18 -40.19 8.71
N ILE A 399 -12.64 -39.22 9.50
CA ILE A 399 -13.17 -37.96 8.95
C ILE A 399 -12.06 -36.94 9.14
N PHE A 400 -11.43 -36.58 8.01
CA PHE A 400 -10.67 -35.34 7.85
C PHE A 400 -11.58 -34.29 7.22
#